data_AF-A0A556N673-F1
#
_entry.id   AF-A0A556N673-F1
#
_cell.length_a   1.000
_cell.length_b   1.000
_cell.length_c   1.000
_cell.angle_alpha   90.00
_cell.angle_beta   90.00
_cell.angle_gamma   90.00
#
_symmetry.space_group_name_H-M   'P 1'
#
loop_
_entity.id
_entity.type
_entity.pdbx_description
1 polymer ?
#
loop_
_entity_poly.entity_id
_entity_poly.type
_entity_poly.pdbx_seq_one_letter_code
_entity_poly.pdbx_strand_id
1 'polypeptide(L)'
;MIRNVSFNSLTVYAGESITVNIEASYPVFIEVYCFTTQPPPPKFAPCPDSGSHRLFVQQPFIFRTDRWTFENNGYVEFKIIDADGDMDTYKIEIEGLQSSLPSN
;
A
#
# COMPACT_ATOMS: atom_id res chain seq x y z
N MET A 1 10.99 -13.56 -12.71
CA MET A 1 10.08 -14.45 -11.94
C MET A 1 10.03 -14.21 -10.41
N ILE A 2 8.86 -13.72 -9.99
CA ILE A 2 8.36 -13.72 -8.59
C ILE A 2 7.96 -15.16 -8.21
N ARG A 3 8.25 -15.56 -6.97
CA ARG A 3 7.87 -16.88 -6.42
C ARG A 3 6.77 -16.76 -5.38
N ASN A 4 6.85 -15.73 -4.53
CA ASN A 4 5.90 -15.50 -3.45
C ASN A 4 5.87 -14.03 -3.07
N VAL A 5 4.70 -13.57 -2.66
CA VAL A 5 4.46 -12.24 -2.09
C VAL A 5 3.66 -12.44 -0.82
N SER A 6 4.11 -11.86 0.29
CA SER A 6 3.38 -11.90 1.55
C SER A 6 3.35 -10.54 2.23
N PHE A 7 2.27 -10.31 2.96
CA PHE A 7 2.00 -9.10 3.72
C PHE A 7 1.93 -9.44 5.21
N ASN A 8 2.37 -8.52 6.07
CA ASN A 8 2.20 -8.66 7.52
C ASN A 8 0.71 -8.63 7.95
N SER A 9 -0.13 -7.91 7.22
CA SER A 9 -1.58 -7.87 7.41
C SER A 9 -2.31 -7.55 6.11
N LEU A 10 -3.54 -8.05 5.98
CA LEU A 10 -4.46 -7.72 4.87
C LEU A 10 -5.41 -6.57 5.21
N THR A 11 -5.41 -6.14 6.48
CA THR A 11 -6.16 -4.98 6.98
C THR A 11 -5.27 -4.24 7.97
N VAL A 12 -5.09 -2.93 7.76
CA VAL A 12 -4.26 -2.09 8.62
C VAL A 12 -4.99 -0.81 9.00
N TYR A 13 -4.62 -0.20 10.13
CA TYR A 13 -5.18 1.07 10.54
C TYR A 13 -4.39 2.24 9.96
N ALA A 14 -5.07 3.36 9.70
CA ALA A 14 -4.42 4.59 9.28
C ALA A 14 -3.34 5.04 10.28
N GLY A 15 -2.09 5.16 9.81
CA GLY A 15 -0.91 5.46 10.63
C GLY A 15 0.01 4.25 10.86
N GLU A 16 -0.44 3.04 10.56
CA GLU A 16 0.35 1.81 10.64
C GLU A 16 1.18 1.55 9.38
N SER A 17 2.10 0.60 9.49
CA SER A 17 2.96 0.18 8.38
C SER A 17 2.56 -1.18 7.81
N ILE A 18 2.53 -1.27 6.48
CA ILE A 18 2.44 -2.52 5.74
C ILE A 18 3.87 -2.96 5.40
N THR A 19 4.21 -4.20 5.73
CA THR A 19 5.47 -4.82 5.31
C THR A 19 5.17 -5.82 4.21
N VAL A 20 5.77 -5.61 3.04
CA VAL A 20 5.68 -6.49 1.87
C VAL A 20 6.97 -7.26 1.76
N ASN A 21 6.89 -8.59 1.85
CA ASN A 21 8.01 -9.50 1.64
C ASN A 21 7.84 -10.16 0.27
N ILE A 22 8.86 -10.03 -0.57
CA ILE A 22 8.85 -10.57 -1.94
C ILE A 22 9.99 -11.56 -2.09
N GLU A 23 9.65 -12.79 -2.42
CA GLU A 23 10.61 -13.81 -2.83
C GLU A 23 10.64 -13.84 -4.35
N ALA A 24 11.75 -13.38 -4.93
CA ALA A 24 11.96 -13.36 -6.37
C ALA A 24 13.39 -13.80 -6.73
N SER A 25 13.57 -14.27 -7.96
CA SER A 25 14.91 -14.67 -8.44
C SER A 25 15.74 -13.48 -8.97
N TYR A 26 15.07 -12.35 -9.23
CA TYR A 26 15.64 -11.11 -9.75
C TYR A 26 14.99 -9.90 -9.05
N PRO A 27 15.62 -8.71 -9.11
CA PRO A 27 14.97 -7.48 -8.65
C PRO A 27 13.60 -7.27 -9.30
N VAL A 28 12.68 -6.67 -8.56
CA VAL A 28 11.31 -6.38 -9.00
C VAL A 28 11.01 -4.88 -8.86
N PHE A 29 9.94 -4.43 -9.51
CA PHE A 29 9.34 -3.13 -9.26
C PHE A 29 8.06 -3.30 -8.46
N ILE A 30 7.86 -2.46 -7.45
CA ILE A 30 6.58 -2.33 -6.77
C ILE A 30 6.01 -0.95 -7.08
N GLU A 31 4.80 -0.92 -7.63
CA GLU A 31 4.03 0.29 -7.83
C GLU A 31 2.95 0.37 -6.76
N VAL A 32 2.86 1.53 -6.11
CA VAL A 32 1.96 1.75 -4.99
C VAL A 32 0.97 2.83 -5.32
N TYR A 33 -0.32 2.52 -5.17
CA TYR A 33 -1.43 3.42 -5.41
C TYR A 33 -2.33 3.49 -4.19
N CYS A 34 -2.73 4.69 -3.80
CA CYS A 34 -3.58 4.94 -2.64
C CYS A 34 -4.95 5.44 -3.08
N PHE A 35 -6.01 4.84 -2.54
CA PHE A 35 -7.39 5.14 -2.87
C PHE A 35 -8.20 5.37 -1.59
N THR A 36 -9.04 6.40 -1.56
CA THR A 36 -9.89 6.74 -0.42
C THR A 36 -11.36 6.58 -0.78
N THR A 37 -12.21 6.25 0.20
CA THR A 37 -13.63 5.90 -0.03
C THR A 37 -14.59 7.08 -0.21
N GLN A 38 -14.12 8.32 -0.37
CA GLN A 38 -14.96 9.51 -0.60
C GLN A 38 -14.32 10.41 -1.65
N PRO A 39 -15.08 11.26 -2.38
CA PRO A 39 -14.50 12.04 -3.47
C PRO A 39 -13.24 12.77 -2.98
N PRO A 40 -12.10 12.60 -3.66
CA PRO A 40 -10.84 13.15 -3.20
C PRO A 40 -11.02 14.67 -3.05
N PRO A 41 -10.62 15.28 -1.91
CA PRO A 41 -10.71 16.72 -1.74
C PRO A 41 -9.98 17.45 -2.88
N PRO A 42 -10.43 18.66 -3.27
CA PRO A 42 -9.70 19.45 -4.25
C PRO A 42 -8.23 19.62 -3.80
N LYS A 43 -7.28 19.21 -4.66
CA LYS A 43 -5.83 19.10 -4.38
C LYS A 43 -5.37 17.83 -3.63
N PHE A 44 -6.12 16.74 -3.71
CA PHE A 44 -5.65 15.44 -3.22
C PHE A 44 -4.29 15.08 -3.85
N ALA A 45 -3.26 15.08 -3.02
CA ALA A 45 -1.97 14.51 -3.37
C ALA A 45 -2.06 13.00 -3.10
N PRO A 46 -1.53 12.14 -3.98
CA PRO A 46 -1.42 10.73 -3.66
C PRO A 46 -0.53 10.59 -2.41
N CYS A 47 -0.72 9.51 -1.65
CA CYS A 47 0.06 9.26 -0.43
C CYS A 47 1.57 9.45 -0.68
N PRO A 48 2.34 9.94 0.31
CA PRO A 48 3.76 10.28 0.10
C PRO A 48 4.60 9.14 -0.49
N ASP A 49 4.23 7.91 -0.17
CA ASP A 49 4.93 6.69 -0.59
C ASP A 49 4.36 6.06 -1.89
N SER A 50 3.43 6.76 -2.56
CA SER A 50 2.93 6.35 -3.89
C SER A 50 4.01 6.48 -4.96
N GLY A 51 3.92 5.61 -5.97
CA GLY A 51 4.86 5.59 -7.09
C GLY A 51 5.52 4.23 -7.28
N SER A 52 6.53 4.20 -8.16
CA SER A 52 7.26 2.99 -8.53
C SER A 52 8.59 2.93 -7.79
N HIS A 53 8.83 1.81 -7.11
CA HIS A 53 10.02 1.56 -6.32
C HIS A 53 10.71 0.29 -6.80
N ARG A 54 12.03 0.35 -6.99
CA ARG A 54 12.82 -0.84 -7.32
C ARG A 54 13.22 -1.56 -6.04
N LEU A 55 12.93 -2.85 -5.95
CA LEU A 55 13.25 -3.69 -4.81
C LEU A 55 14.34 -4.70 -5.17
N PHE A 56 15.35 -4.79 -4.31
CA PHE A 56 16.34 -5.86 -4.39
C PHE A 56 15.80 -7.16 -3.80
N VAL A 57 16.32 -8.28 -4.27
CA VAL A 57 15.92 -9.61 -3.81
C VAL A 57 16.09 -9.73 -2.29
N GLN A 58 15.08 -10.27 -1.61
CA GLN A 58 15.03 -10.44 -0.15
C GLN A 58 15.04 -9.13 0.67
N GLN A 59 14.82 -7.98 0.04
CA GLN A 59 14.64 -6.73 0.76
C GLN A 59 13.15 -6.49 1.03
N PRO A 60 12.71 -6.37 2.30
CA PRO A 60 11.33 -6.03 2.59
C PRO A 60 11.04 -4.59 2.18
N PHE A 61 9.86 -4.36 1.63
CA PHE A 61 9.33 -3.03 1.38
C PHE A 61 8.40 -2.63 2.51
N ILE A 62 8.59 -1.42 3.04
CA ILE A 62 7.77 -0.89 4.13
C ILE A 62 7.00 0.30 3.57
N PHE A 63 5.68 0.17 3.53
CA PHE A 63 4.77 1.24 3.16
C PHE A 63 4.10 1.81 4.41
N ARG A 64 4.13 3.13 4.59
CA ARG A 64 3.50 3.76 5.74
C ARG A 64 2.14 4.33 5.34
N THR A 65 1.08 3.85 5.98
CA THR A 65 -0.25 4.41 5.77
C THR A 65 -0.30 5.78 6.43
N ASP A 66 -0.48 6.83 5.64
CA ASP A 66 -0.59 8.18 6.18
C ASP A 66 -1.96 8.37 6.87
N ARG A 67 -1.91 8.85 8.11
CA ARG A 67 -3.11 9.00 8.96
C ARG A 67 -4.13 9.95 8.35
N TRP A 68 -3.68 11.02 7.71
CA TRP A 68 -4.55 12.05 7.13
C TRP A 68 -5.19 11.57 5.84
N THR A 69 -4.41 10.86 5.02
CA THR A 69 -4.86 10.30 3.75
C THR A 69 -6.00 9.29 3.97
N PHE A 70 -5.88 8.44 5.00
CA PHE A 70 -6.83 7.35 5.26
C PHE A 70 -7.79 7.62 6.42
N GLU A 71 -8.08 8.88 6.76
CA GLU A 71 -9.00 9.23 7.87
C GLU A 71 -10.39 8.57 7.72
N ASN A 72 -10.91 8.50 6.49
CA ASN A 72 -12.26 8.01 6.17
C ASN A 72 -12.26 6.67 5.42
N ASN A 73 -11.39 5.75 5.86
CA ASN A 73 -11.10 4.47 5.22
C ASN A 73 -10.53 4.62 3.79
N GLY A 74 -9.96 3.54 3.29
CA GLY A 74 -9.48 3.45 1.93
C GLY A 74 -8.80 2.12 1.68
N TYR A 75 -8.01 2.06 0.63
CA TYR A 75 -7.17 0.92 0.34
C TYR A 75 -5.90 1.34 -0.37
N VAL A 76 -4.89 0.47 -0.28
CA VAL A 76 -3.68 0.56 -1.08
C VAL A 76 -3.64 -0.60 -2.05
N GLU A 77 -3.31 -0.29 -3.29
CA GLU A 77 -3.04 -1.26 -4.33
C GLU A 77 -1.53 -1.35 -4.55
N PHE A 78 -0.99 -2.56 -4.44
CA PHE A 78 0.39 -2.89 -4.75
C PHE A 78 0.42 -3.68 -6.06
N LYS A 79 1.10 -3.15 -7.07
CA LYS A 79 1.42 -3.90 -8.29
C LYS A 79 2.88 -4.31 -8.25
N ILE A 80 3.16 -5.59 -8.31
CA ILE A 80 4.52 -6.13 -8.28
C ILE A 80 4.82 -6.64 -9.67
N ILE A 81 5.82 -6.05 -10.31
CA ILE A 81 6.20 -6.31 -11.70
C ILE A 81 7.61 -6.90 -11.70
N ASP A 82 7.79 -8.04 -12.33
CA ASP A 82 9.10 -8.68 -12.43
C ASP A 82 9.88 -8.26 -13.68
N ALA A 83 11.09 -8.79 -13.83
CA ALA A 83 11.97 -8.47 -14.95
C ALA A 83 11.47 -8.97 -16.31
N ASP A 84 10.56 -9.95 -16.31
CA ASP A 84 9.97 -10.55 -17.50
C ASP A 84 8.69 -9.77 -17.92
N GLY A 85 8.21 -8.88 -17.05
CA GLY A 85 7.00 -8.07 -17.23
C GLY A 85 5.75 -8.71 -16.62
N ASP A 86 5.89 -9.84 -15.93
CA ASP A 86 4.79 -10.48 -15.21
C ASP A 86 4.38 -9.62 -14.03
N MET A 87 3.07 -9.47 -13.82
CA MET A 87 2.49 -8.55 -12.86
C MET A 87 1.48 -9.24 -11.95
N ASP A 88 1.69 -9.09 -10.65
CA ASP A 88 0.71 -9.44 -9.61
C ASP A 88 0.15 -8.17 -8.96
N THR A 89 -1.15 -8.17 -8.66
CA THR A 89 -1.82 -7.03 -8.01
C THR A 89 -2.44 -7.46 -6.70
N TYR A 90 -2.19 -6.69 -5.64
CA TYR A 90 -2.69 -6.93 -4.30
C TYR A 90 -3.38 -5.70 -3.75
N LYS A 91 -4.51 -5.90 -3.07
CA LYS A 91 -5.29 -4.84 -2.45
C LYS A 91 -5.30 -5.04 -0.94
N ILE A 92 -4.88 -4.01 -0.20
CA ILE A 92 -4.88 -4.00 1.26
C ILE A 92 -5.85 -2.93 1.74
N GLU A 93 -6.86 -3.33 2.50
CA GLU A 93 -7.86 -2.41 3.05
C GLU A 93 -7.25 -1.63 4.23
N ILE A 94 -7.56 -0.34 4.30
CA ILE A 94 -7.12 0.56 5.37
C ILE A 94 -8.35 1.04 6.12
N GLU A 95 -8.40 0.67 7.39
CA GLU A 95 -9.39 1.18 8.32
C GLU A 95 -8.95 2.57 8.79
N GLY A 96 -9.81 3.55 8.53
CA GLY A 96 -9.66 4.88 9.06
C GLY A 96 -9.84 4.87 10.57
N LEU A 97 -9.23 5.86 11.21
CA LEU A 97 -9.50 6.12 12.61
C LEU A 97 -10.87 6.78 12.66
N GLN A 98 -11.92 5.98 12.83
CA GLN A 98 -13.25 6.52 13.12
C GLN A 98 -13.08 7.57 14.21
N SER A 99 -13.36 8.83 13.87
CA SER A 99 -13.57 9.86 14.87
C SER A 99 -14.83 9.46 15.62
N SER A 100 -14.67 8.64 16.66
CA SER A 100 -15.65 8.52 17.72
C SER A 100 -15.67 9.85 18.48
N LEU A 101 -16.15 10.90 17.83
CA LEU A 101 -16.70 12.05 18.53
C LEU A 101 -18.10 11.60 18.93
N PRO A 102 -18.37 11.29 20.21
CA PRO A 102 -19.74 11.27 20.67
C PRO A 102 -20.30 12.67 20.40
N SER A 103 -21.32 12.75 19.55
CA SER A 103 -22.12 13.96 19.42
C SER A 103 -22.71 14.25 20.79
N ASN A 104 -22.24 15.30 21.45
CA ASN A 104 -22.81 15.82 22.69
C ASN A 104 -23.19 17.28 22.47
#